data_AF-A0A4V6B0D0-F1
#
_entry.id   AF-A0A4V6B0D0-F1
#
_cell.length_a   1.000
_cell.length_b   1.000
_cell.length_c   1.000
_cell.angle_alpha   90.00
_cell.angle_beta   90.00
_cell.angle_gamma   90.00
#
_symmetry.space_group_name_H-M   'P 1'
#
loop_
_entity.id
_entity.type
_entity.pdbx_description
1 polymer ?
#
loop_
_entity_poly.entity_id
_entity_poly.type
_entity_poly.pdbx_seq_one_letter_code
_entity_poly.pdbx_strand_id
1 'polypeptide(L)'
;MRRLPRRVAAACATALAAAAVTVGAPAQAAQASTTTHCPTSLSLALLPSGSGYFFPNLFVSRSACGFVDGGPLYSFTVDKATSNVSVLSGPPRPYVVDNLSVVCSAVTVDGDSVRASGCGPA
;
A
#
# COMPACT_ATOMS: atom_id res chain seq x y z
N MET A 1 -12.45 -43.45 -74.28
CA MET A 1 -11.40 -42.42 -74.10
C MET A 1 -10.84 -42.54 -72.68
N ARG A 2 -9.49 -42.58 -72.55
CA ARG A 2 -8.61 -42.26 -71.38
C ARG A 2 -8.85 -43.02 -70.05
N ARG A 3 -8.05 -44.05 -69.72
CA ARG A 3 -6.77 -44.10 -68.93
C ARG A 3 -6.92 -43.82 -67.40
N LEU A 4 -6.57 -44.86 -66.59
CA LEU A 4 -5.90 -45.00 -65.26
C LEU A 4 -5.48 -43.73 -64.46
N PRO A 5 -4.95 -43.78 -63.19
CA PRO A 5 -4.96 -44.76 -62.07
C PRO A 5 -5.05 -44.15 -60.62
N ARG A 6 -5.28 -45.02 -59.63
CA ARG A 6 -4.47 -45.28 -58.38
C ARG A 6 -3.43 -44.21 -57.89
N ARG A 7 -3.51 -43.86 -56.59
CA ARG A 7 -2.44 -43.78 -55.53
C ARG A 7 -2.32 -42.47 -54.72
N VAL A 8 -2.42 -42.63 -53.38
CA VAL A 8 -1.50 -42.23 -52.29
C VAL A 8 -0.95 -40.79 -52.21
N ALA A 9 -1.19 -40.12 -51.07
CA ALA A 9 -0.22 -39.42 -50.19
C ALA A 9 -1.00 -38.47 -49.25
N ALA A 10 -1.09 -38.74 -47.94
CA ALA A 10 -0.15 -38.28 -46.91
C ALA A 10 -0.05 -36.74 -46.81
N ALA A 11 -0.61 -36.17 -45.74
CA ALA A 11 -0.02 -35.03 -45.03
C ALA A 11 -0.76 -34.81 -43.71
N CYS A 12 -0.03 -34.93 -42.61
CA CYS A 12 -0.43 -34.44 -41.30
C CYS A 12 -0.80 -32.95 -41.38
N ALA A 13 -1.88 -32.57 -40.73
CA ALA A 13 -2.06 -31.21 -40.23
C ALA A 13 -2.73 -31.30 -38.87
N THR A 14 -1.89 -31.36 -37.83
CA THR A 14 -2.24 -30.89 -36.50
C THR A 14 -2.73 -29.45 -36.58
N ALA A 15 -3.93 -29.15 -36.10
CA ALA A 15 -4.33 -27.79 -35.79
C ALA A 15 -5.19 -27.79 -34.52
N LEU A 16 -4.47 -27.65 -33.41
CA LEU A 16 -4.81 -27.07 -32.12
C LEU A 16 -6.29 -27.00 -31.72
N ALA A 17 -6.60 -27.72 -30.64
CA ALA A 17 -7.60 -27.31 -29.68
C ALA A 17 -7.22 -25.92 -29.12
N ALA A 18 -7.88 -24.87 -29.61
CA ALA A 18 -7.95 -23.61 -28.89
C ALA A 18 -9.08 -23.76 -27.86
N ALA A 19 -8.74 -24.32 -26.70
CA ALA A 19 -9.50 -24.03 -25.49
C ALA A 19 -9.49 -22.50 -25.36
N ALA A 20 -10.67 -21.89 -25.50
CA ALA A 20 -10.86 -20.49 -25.19
C ALA A 20 -10.65 -20.33 -23.68
N VAL A 21 -9.39 -20.19 -23.27
CA VAL A 21 -9.04 -19.53 -22.03
C VAL A 21 -9.51 -18.10 -22.25
N THR A 22 -10.72 -17.80 -21.82
CA THR A 22 -11.08 -16.44 -21.46
C THR A 22 -10.08 -16.05 -20.39
N VAL A 23 -8.99 -15.42 -20.83
CA VAL A 23 -8.12 -14.63 -19.97
C VAL A 23 -9.05 -13.54 -19.47
N GLY A 24 -9.72 -13.83 -18.36
CA GLY A 24 -10.27 -12.78 -17.52
C GLY A 24 -9.06 -11.92 -17.20
N ALA A 25 -8.97 -10.79 -17.90
CA ALA A 25 -8.19 -9.67 -17.39
C ALA A 25 -8.53 -9.58 -15.91
N PRO A 26 -7.54 -9.49 -15.00
CA PRO A 26 -7.87 -9.34 -13.61
C PRO A 26 -8.81 -8.14 -13.58
N ALA A 27 -10.05 -8.37 -13.14
CA ALA A 27 -10.88 -7.27 -12.71
C ALA A 27 -9.93 -6.48 -11.81
N GLN A 28 -9.67 -5.22 -12.17
CA GLN A 28 -9.05 -4.29 -11.25
C GLN A 28 -9.97 -4.33 -10.04
N ALA A 29 -9.63 -5.20 -9.09
CA ALA A 29 -10.19 -5.19 -7.78
C ALA A 29 -10.01 -3.74 -7.40
N ALA A 30 -11.13 -3.02 -7.25
CA ALA A 30 -11.12 -1.75 -6.57
C ALA A 30 -10.25 -2.00 -5.35
N GLN A 31 -9.02 -1.49 -5.38
CA GLN A 31 -8.07 -1.67 -4.30
C GLN A 31 -8.76 -0.94 -3.16
N ALA A 32 -9.45 -1.69 -2.30
CA ALA A 32 -9.85 -1.17 -1.02
C ALA A 32 -8.55 -0.58 -0.48
N SER A 33 -8.50 0.75 -0.31
CA SER A 33 -7.35 1.41 0.27
C SER A 33 -7.14 0.72 1.61
N THR A 34 -6.20 -0.22 1.67
CA THR A 34 -6.03 -1.08 2.84
C THR A 34 -5.41 -0.21 3.91
N THR A 35 -6.25 0.34 4.77
CA THR A 35 -5.81 1.11 5.92
C THR A 35 -4.99 0.21 6.82
N THR A 36 -3.74 0.57 7.04
CA THR A 36 -2.86 -0.13 7.97
C THR A 36 -3.18 0.34 9.39
N HIS A 37 -3.55 -0.61 10.25
CA HIS A 37 -3.82 -0.33 11.65
C HIS A 37 -2.54 -0.54 12.49
N CYS A 38 -2.20 0.47 13.29
CA CYS A 38 -1.01 0.48 14.13
C CYS A 38 -1.40 0.75 15.59
N PRO A 39 -0.91 -0.03 16.56
CA PRO A 39 -1.21 0.25 17.97
C PRO A 39 -0.56 1.55 18.45
N THR A 40 0.65 1.84 17.97
CA THR A 40 1.39 3.04 18.37
C THR A 40 2.16 3.65 17.20
N SER A 41 2.36 4.96 17.28
CA SER A 41 3.30 5.68 16.42
C SER A 41 4.08 6.72 17.22
N LEU A 42 5.34 6.92 16.83
CA LEU A 42 6.13 8.08 17.21
C LEU A 42 6.21 9.04 16.03
N SER A 43 6.31 10.34 16.31
CA SER A 43 6.71 11.32 15.30
C SER A 43 7.82 12.22 15.78
N LEU A 44 8.76 12.50 14.87
CA LEU A 44 9.89 13.40 15.11
C LEU A 44 9.52 14.88 14.94
N ALA A 45 8.36 15.17 14.35
CA ALA A 45 7.97 16.54 14.06
C ALA A 45 6.45 16.71 14.19
N LEU A 46 6.05 17.88 14.68
CA LEU A 46 4.67 18.34 14.70
C LEU A 46 4.59 19.66 13.96
N LEU A 47 3.60 19.78 13.08
CA LEU A 47 3.30 21.03 12.38
C LEU A 47 2.10 21.69 13.06
N PRO A 48 2.15 23.01 13.34
CA PRO A 48 0.98 23.74 13.80
C PRO A 48 -0.16 23.60 12.78
N SER A 49 -1.35 23.31 13.28
CA SER A 49 -2.61 23.38 12.53
C SER A 49 -3.53 24.39 13.21
N GLY A 50 -4.52 24.92 12.48
CA GLY A 50 -5.44 25.93 13.03
C GLY A 50 -6.18 25.53 14.31
N SER A 51 -6.15 24.25 14.68
CA SER A 51 -6.75 23.67 15.88
C SER A 51 -5.77 22.92 16.79
N GLY A 52 -4.45 22.98 16.55
CA GLY A 52 -3.45 22.29 17.37
C GLY A 52 -2.18 21.91 16.61
N TYR A 53 -1.83 20.62 16.63
CA TYR A 53 -0.69 20.09 15.88
C TYR A 53 -1.10 18.86 15.07
N PHE A 54 -0.48 18.70 13.90
CA PHE A 54 -0.62 17.56 13.02
C PHE A 54 0.74 16.84 12.84
N PHE A 55 0.70 15.54 12.55
CA PHE A 55 1.85 14.62 12.46
C PHE A 55 2.32 14.44 10.99
N PRO A 56 3.22 15.27 10.44
CA PRO A 56 3.69 15.16 9.05
C PRO A 56 4.39 13.85 8.71
N ASN A 57 4.87 13.15 9.73
CA ASN A 57 5.56 11.89 9.60
C ASN A 57 5.08 10.94 10.69
N LEU A 58 5.09 9.65 10.39
CA LEU A 58 4.84 8.58 11.35
C LEU A 58 6.01 7.60 11.36
N PHE A 59 6.34 7.11 12.54
CA PHE A 59 7.27 6.01 12.75
C PHE A 59 6.47 4.91 13.44
N VAL A 60 6.34 3.77 12.78
CA VAL A 60 5.57 2.64 13.27
C VAL A 60 6.35 1.34 13.08
N SER A 61 6.03 0.33 13.88
CA SER A 61 6.60 -1.01 13.73
C SER A 61 5.84 -1.78 12.66
N ARG A 62 6.57 -2.29 11.66
CA ARG A 62 6.03 -3.06 10.54
C ARG A 62 5.30 -4.30 11.04
N SER A 63 5.92 -5.06 11.94
CA SER A 63 5.34 -6.28 12.50
C SER A 63 4.14 -5.99 13.40
N ALA A 64 4.21 -4.93 14.22
CA ALA A 64 3.08 -4.54 15.08
C ALA A 64 1.86 -4.05 14.30
N CYS A 65 2.09 -3.39 13.15
CA CYS A 65 1.01 -2.90 12.29
C CYS A 65 0.53 -3.90 11.24
N GLY A 66 1.24 -5.01 11.05
CA GLY A 66 1.05 -5.88 9.89
C GLY A 66 1.24 -5.14 8.56
N PHE A 67 2.14 -4.14 8.51
CA PHE A 67 2.29 -3.28 7.33
C PHE A 67 2.84 -4.07 6.13
N VAL A 68 2.10 -3.99 5.04
CA VAL A 68 2.47 -4.51 3.72
C VAL A 68 2.47 -3.33 2.75
N ASP A 69 3.56 -3.19 1.99
CA ASP A 69 3.66 -2.13 0.99
C ASP A 69 2.74 -2.43 -0.20
N GLY A 70 1.67 -1.65 -0.32
CA GLY A 70 0.72 -1.69 -1.43
C GLY A 70 0.93 -0.57 -2.46
N GLY A 71 1.98 0.24 -2.29
CA GLY A 71 2.19 1.49 -3.03
C GLY A 71 1.40 2.68 -2.45
N PRO A 72 1.76 3.92 -2.83
CA PRO A 72 1.05 5.12 -2.41
C PRO A 72 -0.35 5.20 -3.03
N LEU A 73 -1.35 5.80 -2.37
CA LEU A 73 -1.30 6.48 -1.07
C LEU A 73 -1.40 5.51 0.12
N TYR A 74 -0.67 5.83 1.20
CA TYR A 74 -0.59 4.99 2.39
C TYR A 74 -1.56 5.46 3.48
N SER A 75 -2.64 4.72 3.71
CA SER A 75 -3.62 5.03 4.76
C SER A 75 -3.24 4.36 6.08
N PHE A 76 -3.20 5.12 7.18
CA PHE A 76 -2.90 4.60 8.51
C PHE A 76 -4.00 5.00 9.51
N THR A 77 -4.30 4.07 10.42
CA THR A 77 -4.99 4.36 11.68
C THR A 77 -4.07 3.99 12.82
N VAL A 78 -3.82 4.90 13.74
CA VAL A 78 -2.93 4.72 14.87
C VAL A 78 -3.71 4.90 16.17
N ASP A 79 -3.77 3.88 17.01
CA ASP A 79 -4.52 3.96 18.26
C ASP A 79 -3.95 5.02 19.19
N LYS A 80 -2.61 5.14 19.25
CA LYS A 80 -1.91 6.18 20.00
C LYS A 80 -0.67 6.71 19.28
N ALA A 81 -0.72 7.97 18.84
CA ALA A 81 0.40 8.69 18.26
C ALA A 81 1.03 9.64 19.28
N THR A 82 2.35 9.59 19.45
CA THR A 82 3.08 10.43 20.40
C THR A 82 4.19 11.21 19.70
N SER A 83 4.37 12.48 20.06
CA SER A 83 5.51 13.30 19.64
C SER A 83 5.88 14.28 20.74
N ASN A 84 7.00 14.98 20.60
CA ASN A 84 7.41 16.03 21.53
C ASN A 84 7.19 17.40 20.90
N VAL A 85 6.41 18.26 21.56
CA VAL A 85 6.24 19.66 21.18
C VAL A 85 7.32 20.48 21.86
N SER A 86 8.09 21.22 21.06
CA SER A 86 8.93 22.30 21.58
C SER A 86 8.02 23.45 22.03
N VAL A 87 8.09 23.79 23.30
CA VAL A 87 7.38 24.93 23.89
C VAL A 87 8.32 26.13 24.04
N LEU A 88 7.79 27.36 23.98
CA LEU A 88 8.57 28.61 24.04
C LEU A 88 9.46 28.74 25.30
N SER A 89 9.09 28.05 26.38
CA SER A 89 9.87 28.01 27.61
C SER A 89 9.73 26.65 28.30
N GLY A 90 10.86 26.06 28.68
CA GLY A 90 10.93 24.79 29.39
C GLY A 90 11.24 23.58 28.49
N PRO A 91 11.33 22.38 29.07
CA PRO A 91 11.61 21.16 28.32
C PRO A 91 10.47 20.83 27.35
N PRO A 92 10.76 20.15 26.21
CA PRO A 92 9.73 19.65 25.31
C PRO A 92 8.69 18.84 26.07
N ARG A 93 7.41 19.00 25.71
CA ARG A 93 6.31 18.26 26.33
C ARG A 93 5.79 17.19 25.39
N PRO A 94 5.41 16.01 25.89
CA PRO A 94 4.77 15.01 25.07
C PRO A 94 3.41 15.51 24.60
N TYR A 95 3.13 15.34 23.32
CA TYR A 95 1.85 15.53 22.69
C TYR A 95 1.36 14.19 22.19
N VAL A 96 0.16 13.82 22.63
CA VAL A 96 -0.44 12.51 22.40
C VAL A 96 -1.76 12.73 21.70
N VAL A 97 -2.00 11.97 20.64
CA VAL A 97 -3.27 11.90 19.94
C VAL A 97 -3.70 10.44 19.88
N ASP A 98 -4.90 10.17 20.36
CA ASP A 98 -5.52 8.85 20.28
C ASP A 98 -6.37 8.74 19.00
N ASN A 99 -6.47 7.53 18.44
CA ASN A 99 -7.24 7.22 17.23
C ASN A 99 -6.91 8.14 16.03
N LEU A 100 -5.63 8.40 15.80
CA LEU A 100 -5.16 9.22 14.68
C LEU A 100 -5.41 8.49 13.36
N SER A 101 -6.12 9.11 12.42
CA SER A 101 -6.22 8.63 11.05
C SER A 101 -5.55 9.60 10.09
N VAL A 102 -4.65 9.10 9.25
CA VAL A 102 -3.88 9.90 8.30
C VAL A 102 -3.67 9.17 6.99
N VAL A 103 -3.47 9.94 5.93
CA VAL A 103 -3.01 9.46 4.62
C VAL A 103 -1.64 10.07 4.35
N CYS A 104 -0.67 9.23 4.01
CA CYS A 104 0.71 9.62 3.74
C CYS A 104 1.09 9.36 2.28
N SER A 105 1.92 10.24 1.71
CA SER A 105 2.32 10.16 0.31
C SER A 105 3.51 9.24 0.05
N ALA A 106 4.32 8.97 1.08
CA ALA A 106 5.53 8.14 0.95
C ALA A 106 5.80 7.34 2.22
N VAL A 107 6.36 6.14 2.03
CA VAL A 107 6.84 5.26 3.09
C VAL A 107 8.25 4.78 2.77
N THR A 108 9.11 4.71 3.78
CA THR A 108 10.39 4.01 3.74
C THR A 108 10.37 2.90 4.78
N VAL A 109 10.77 1.70 4.40
CA VAL A 109 10.84 0.53 5.29
C VAL A 109 12.30 0.15 5.50
N ASP A 110 12.71 0.08 6.76
CA ASP A 110 14.04 -0.40 7.19
C ASP A 110 13.85 -1.45 8.28
N GLY A 111 14.00 -2.73 7.91
CA GLY A 111 13.73 -3.86 8.80
C GLY A 111 12.29 -3.85 9.32
N ASP A 112 12.14 -3.66 10.64
CA ASP A 112 10.84 -3.53 11.31
C ASP A 112 10.35 -2.08 11.42
N SER A 113 11.15 -1.10 10.99
CA SER A 113 10.74 0.32 11.06
C SER A 113 10.08 0.77 9.77
N VAL A 114 8.89 1.36 9.89
CA VAL A 114 8.17 2.02 8.80
C VAL A 114 8.15 3.51 9.08
N ARG A 115 8.75 4.30 8.19
CA ARG A 115 8.76 5.76 8.23
C ARG A 115 7.83 6.30 7.15
N ALA A 116 6.64 6.73 7.54
CA ALA A 116 5.70 7.41 6.65
C ALA A 116 5.95 8.93 6.68
N SER A 117 5.76 9.59 5.54
CA SER A 117 5.99 11.04 5.38
C SER A 117 5.00 11.66 4.41
N GLY A 118 4.88 12.99 4.46
CA GLY A 118 3.87 13.72 3.71
C GLY A 118 2.47 13.32 4.16
N CYS A 119 2.32 13.01 5.45
CA CYS A 119 1.04 12.65 6.03
C CYS A 119 0.11 13.88 6.03
N GLY A 120 -1.18 13.62 6.04
CA GLY A 120 -2.24 14.61 6.24
C GLY A 120 -3.48 13.92 6.83
N PRO A 121 -4.50 14.69 7.22
CA PRO A 121 -5.79 14.13 7.62
C PRO A 121 -6.33 13.19 6.54
N ALA A 122 -6.88 12.04 6.95
CA ALA A 122 -7.57 11.10 6.06
C ALA A 122 -8.94 11.61 5.63
#